data_AF-A0A2M9CLM9-F1
#
_entry.id   AF-A0A2M9CLM9-F1
#
_cell.length_a   1.000
_cell.length_b   1.000
_cell.length_c   1.000
_cell.angle_alpha   90.00
_cell.angle_beta   90.00
_cell.angle_gamma   90.00
#
_symmetry.space_group_name_H-M   'P 1'
#
loop_
_entity.id
_entity.type
_entity.pdbx_description
1 polymer ?
#
loop_
_entity_poly.entity_id
_entity_poly.type
_entity_poly.pdbx_seq_one_letter_code
_entity_poly.pdbx_strand_id
1 'polypeptide(L)'
;MTRHIVHAPRRRIRLFLLLAFGLSWIPWTVLGVLRVDVTSGAVQLVFGLAAAGPSLAALAMWLNDPVKRARRTVRPSRWLPLAVVLGVAPALATALVFHPAPGIAAHAGDMVASLGGPLVVLGFVLLAGPIAEEFGWRGWLQPRLRATRGRLSTALVVGAIWAVWHVPLFALEGTGQSRMPLEEVAVFFVSFLPLSVIALAVSERWRGGAWAAVALHAGVNAADGLLPTSGLGGALLQLLLTTAVAAVVLATWREAEPPSTTSWTRPSRRATG
;
A
#
# COMPACT_ATOMS: atom_id res chain seq x y z
N MET A 1 -33.78 -24.33 3.77
CA MET A 1 -32.51 -24.91 3.29
C MET A 1 -31.95 -23.99 2.21
N THR A 2 -31.40 -22.85 2.61
CA THR A 2 -31.02 -21.76 1.71
C THR A 2 -29.49 -21.75 1.65
N ARG A 3 -28.93 -22.17 0.51
CA ARG A 3 -27.49 -22.17 0.28
C ARG A 3 -27.00 -20.73 0.39
N HIS A 4 -26.39 -20.38 1.52
CA HIS A 4 -25.50 -19.23 1.60
C HIS A 4 -24.37 -19.50 0.60
N ILE A 5 -24.47 -18.94 -0.60
CA ILE A 5 -23.38 -18.92 -1.56
C ILE A 5 -22.33 -17.96 -1.03
N VAL A 6 -21.61 -18.42 0.00
CA VAL A 6 -20.27 -17.97 0.32
C VAL A 6 -19.44 -18.44 -0.86
N HIS A 7 -19.33 -17.62 -1.91
CA HIS A 7 -18.20 -17.79 -2.82
C HIS A 7 -16.95 -17.73 -1.95
N ALA A 8 -16.28 -18.88 -1.80
CA ALA A 8 -15.16 -19.06 -0.90
C ALA A 8 -14.20 -17.87 -1.05
N PRO A 9 -13.84 -17.17 0.03
CA PRO A 9 -12.99 -15.96 -0.02
C PRO A 9 -11.78 -16.12 -0.94
N ARG A 10 -11.23 -17.33 -1.00
CA ARG A 10 -10.12 -17.74 -1.88
C ARG A 10 -10.39 -17.53 -3.38
N ARG A 11 -11.56 -17.92 -3.91
CA ARG A 11 -11.87 -17.77 -5.36
C ARG A 11 -11.92 -16.29 -5.75
N ARG A 12 -12.55 -15.47 -4.90
CA ARG A 12 -12.64 -14.02 -5.14
C ARG A 12 -11.27 -13.34 -5.03
N ILE A 13 -10.47 -13.71 -4.03
CA ILE A 13 -9.08 -13.20 -3.91
C ILE A 13 -8.27 -13.57 -5.15
N ARG A 14 -8.35 -14.81 -5.64
CA ARG A 14 -7.66 -15.22 -6.88
C ARG A 14 -8.10 -14.39 -8.08
N LEU A 15 -9.41 -14.19 -8.26
CA LEU A 15 -9.93 -13.36 -9.36
C LEU A 15 -9.43 -11.91 -9.26
N PHE A 16 -9.48 -11.31 -8.07
CA PHE A 16 -8.93 -9.97 -7.84
C PHE A 16 -7.45 -9.91 -8.21
N LEU A 17 -6.63 -10.88 -7.78
CA LEU A 17 -5.21 -10.90 -8.08
C LEU A 17 -4.94 -11.06 -9.59
N LEU A 18 -5.68 -11.93 -10.27
CA LEU A 18 -5.58 -12.09 -11.72
C LEU A 18 -5.91 -10.79 -12.46
N LEU A 19 -6.94 -10.07 -12.03
CA LEU A 19 -7.30 -8.77 -12.59
C LEU A 19 -6.24 -7.71 -12.27
N ALA A 20 -5.82 -7.59 -11.01
CA ALA A 20 -4.85 -6.59 -10.57
C ALA A 20 -3.51 -6.75 -11.27
N PHE A 21 -2.99 -7.99 -11.36
CA PHE A 21 -1.75 -8.27 -12.06
C PHE A 21 -1.94 -8.18 -13.57
N GLY A 22 -3.02 -8.71 -14.15
CA GLY A 22 -3.25 -8.64 -15.59
C GLY A 22 -3.35 -7.21 -16.12
N LEU A 23 -4.09 -6.35 -15.41
CA LEU A 23 -4.26 -4.93 -15.78
C LEU A 23 -2.96 -4.12 -15.70
N SER A 24 -2.00 -4.52 -14.86
CA SER A 24 -0.71 -3.84 -14.72
C SER A 24 0.39 -4.47 -15.55
N TRP A 25 0.61 -5.77 -15.38
CA TRP A 25 1.72 -6.50 -15.97
C TRP A 25 1.60 -6.61 -17.49
N ILE A 26 0.40 -6.77 -18.06
CA ILE A 26 0.26 -6.91 -19.51
C ILE A 26 0.69 -5.62 -20.21
N PRO A 27 0.11 -4.43 -19.91
CA PRO A 27 0.56 -3.19 -20.54
C PRO A 27 2.04 -2.91 -20.25
N TRP A 28 2.50 -3.05 -19.00
CA TRP A 28 3.90 -2.80 -18.66
C TRP A 28 4.86 -3.73 -19.40
N THR A 29 4.56 -5.03 -19.52
CA THR A 29 5.40 -5.94 -20.29
C THR A 29 5.46 -5.53 -21.75
N VAL A 30 4.34 -5.13 -22.35
CA VAL A 30 4.32 -4.63 -23.73
C VAL A 30 5.20 -3.38 -23.87
N LEU A 31 5.06 -2.39 -22.98
CA LEU A 31 5.88 -1.18 -22.99
C LEU A 31 7.38 -1.50 -22.83
N GLY A 32 7.73 -2.43 -21.94
CA GLY A 32 9.12 -2.86 -21.72
C GLY A 32 9.71 -3.61 -22.91
N VAL A 33 8.94 -4.49 -23.56
CA VAL A 33 9.37 -5.19 -24.78
C VAL A 33 9.57 -4.20 -25.94
N LEU A 34 8.70 -3.20 -26.05
CA LEU A 34 8.82 -2.13 -27.05
C LEU A 34 9.92 -1.12 -26.73
N ARG A 35 10.52 -1.16 -25.52
CA ARG A 35 11.55 -0.24 -25.03
C ARG A 35 11.14 1.22 -25.23
N VAL A 36 9.90 1.53 -24.88
CA VAL A 36 9.39 2.91 -24.91
C VAL A 36 9.55 3.56 -23.54
N ASP A 37 10.04 4.79 -23.52
CA ASP A 37 10.14 5.57 -22.29
C ASP A 37 8.75 5.85 -21.72
N VAL A 38 8.49 5.38 -20.50
CA VAL A 38 7.18 5.50 -19.84
C VAL A 38 6.85 6.93 -19.41
N THR A 39 7.79 7.86 -19.48
CA THR A 39 7.60 9.28 -19.20
C THR A 39 7.14 10.07 -20.43
N SER A 40 7.12 9.44 -21.61
CA SER A 40 6.82 10.12 -22.87
C SER A 40 5.31 10.22 -23.17
N GLY A 41 4.82 11.44 -23.39
CA GLY A 41 3.51 11.75 -23.98
C GLY A 41 2.36 10.80 -23.62
N ALA A 42 1.79 10.13 -24.62
CA ALA A 42 0.67 9.20 -24.43
C ALA A 42 1.07 7.90 -23.70
N VAL A 43 2.35 7.52 -23.72
CA VAL A 43 2.84 6.32 -23.02
C VAL A 43 2.69 6.50 -21.51
N GLN A 44 2.90 7.71 -21.00
CA GLN A 44 2.71 8.03 -19.59
C GLN A 44 1.28 7.76 -19.11
N LEU A 45 0.28 7.99 -19.96
CA LEU A 45 -1.11 7.68 -19.66
C LEU A 45 -1.35 6.17 -19.58
N VAL A 46 -0.79 5.39 -20.51
CA VAL A 46 -0.87 3.92 -20.49
C VAL A 46 -0.19 3.37 -19.24
N PHE A 47 1.01 3.87 -18.93
CA PHE A 47 1.76 3.51 -17.74
C PHE A 47 0.96 3.80 -16.45
N GLY A 48 0.39 5.00 -16.33
CA GLY A 48 -0.42 5.41 -15.18
C GLY A 48 -1.71 4.61 -15.02
N LEU A 49 -2.41 4.30 -16.11
CA LEU A 49 -3.59 3.44 -16.09
C LEU A 49 -3.24 2.01 -15.68
N ALA A 50 -2.11 1.48 -16.16
CA ALA A 50 -1.62 0.17 -15.76
C ALA A 50 -1.21 0.15 -14.27
N ALA A 51 -0.61 1.23 -13.75
CA ALA A 51 -0.33 1.39 -12.32
C ALA A 51 -1.62 1.32 -11.46
N ALA A 52 -2.77 1.73 -12.01
CA ALA A 52 -4.07 1.65 -11.35
C ALA A 52 -4.70 0.24 -11.33
N GLY A 53 -4.02 -0.79 -11.85
CA GLY A 53 -4.52 -2.16 -11.93
C GLY A 53 -5.15 -2.70 -10.63
N PRO A 54 -4.54 -2.53 -9.44
CA PRO A 54 -5.14 -2.98 -8.19
C PRO A 54 -6.46 -2.28 -7.85
N SER A 55 -6.54 -0.94 -7.99
CA SER A 55 -7.78 -0.19 -7.71
C SER A 55 -8.85 -0.42 -8.79
N LEU A 56 -8.46 -0.57 -10.06
CA LEU A 56 -9.37 -0.95 -11.15
C LEU A 56 -9.92 -2.38 -10.95
N ALA A 57 -9.09 -3.32 -10.51
CA ALA A 57 -9.53 -4.66 -10.12
C ALA A 57 -10.50 -4.60 -8.94
N ALA A 58 -10.24 -3.78 -7.91
CA ALA A 58 -11.18 -3.60 -6.81
C ALA A 58 -12.52 -3.03 -7.27
N LEU A 59 -12.50 -2.03 -8.16
CA LEU A 59 -13.69 -1.46 -8.77
C LEU A 59 -14.48 -2.52 -9.53
N ALA A 60 -13.85 -3.28 -10.41
CA ALA A 60 -14.48 -4.38 -11.13
C ALA A 60 -15.09 -5.41 -10.18
N MET A 61 -14.38 -5.77 -9.11
CA MET A 61 -14.88 -6.71 -8.11
C MET A 61 -16.05 -6.14 -7.29
N TRP A 62 -16.11 -4.84 -7.03
CA TRP A 62 -17.24 -4.20 -6.34
C TRP A 62 -18.48 -4.07 -7.23
N LEU A 63 -18.30 -3.73 -8.51
CA LEU A 63 -19.40 -3.63 -9.47
C LEU A 63 -20.10 -4.97 -9.69
N ASN A 64 -19.37 -6.07 -9.54
CA ASN A 64 -19.85 -7.44 -9.72
C ASN A 64 -20.24 -8.17 -8.41
N ASP A 65 -20.29 -7.48 -7.26
CA ASP A 65 -20.63 -8.11 -5.97
C ASP A 65 -22.05 -7.72 -5.49
N PRO A 66 -23.05 -8.63 -5.58
CA PRO A 66 -24.44 -8.32 -5.25
C PRO A 66 -24.69 -8.14 -3.74
N VAL A 67 -23.78 -8.55 -2.86
CA VAL A 67 -24.08 -8.69 -1.42
C VAL A 67 -23.89 -7.43 -0.60
N LYS A 68 -23.06 -6.44 -0.96
CA LYS A 68 -22.89 -5.21 -0.13
C LYS A 68 -22.47 -3.97 -0.93
N ARG A 69 -23.45 -3.25 -1.49
CA ARG A 69 -23.44 -1.77 -1.59
C ARG A 69 -23.56 -1.08 -0.21
N ALA A 70 -23.44 -1.84 0.88
CA ALA A 70 -23.39 -1.33 2.24
C ALA A 70 -22.06 -0.59 2.46
N ARG A 71 -22.08 0.68 2.06
CA ARG A 71 -21.20 1.79 2.45
C ARG A 71 -20.19 1.42 3.54
N ARG A 72 -18.99 1.03 3.14
CA ARG A 72 -17.81 1.42 3.92
C ARG A 72 -17.48 2.82 3.44
N THR A 73 -18.07 3.82 4.11
CA THR A 73 -17.73 5.21 3.86
C THR A 73 -16.22 5.37 4.03
N VAL A 74 -15.54 5.65 2.92
CA VAL A 74 -14.13 6.03 2.89
C VAL A 74 -14.09 7.47 3.41
N ARG A 75 -14.23 7.64 4.73
CA ARG A 75 -14.14 8.96 5.35
C ARG A 75 -12.66 9.26 5.57
N PRO A 76 -12.18 10.46 5.20
CA PRO A 76 -10.89 10.91 5.68
C PRO A 76 -10.91 10.88 7.21
N SER A 77 -9.93 10.21 7.78
CA SER A 77 -9.79 10.05 9.21
C SER A 77 -8.96 11.18 9.80
N ARG A 78 -9.20 11.54 11.05
CA ARG A 78 -8.36 12.50 11.80
C ARG A 78 -6.88 12.10 11.88
N TRP A 79 -6.56 10.84 11.53
CA TRP A 79 -5.22 10.28 11.55
C TRP A 79 -4.47 10.40 10.21
N LEU A 80 -5.04 11.06 9.18
CA LEU A 80 -4.32 11.31 7.93
C LEU A 80 -2.96 12.01 8.14
N PRO A 81 -2.85 13.08 8.96
CA PRO A 81 -1.57 13.72 9.21
C PRO A 81 -0.54 12.75 9.82
N LEU A 82 -0.96 11.92 10.77
CA LEU A 82 -0.09 10.90 11.36
C LEU A 82 0.36 9.87 10.30
N ALA A 83 -0.53 9.47 9.39
CA ALA A 83 -0.17 8.55 8.32
C ALA A 83 0.90 9.14 7.39
N VAL A 84 0.79 10.42 7.00
CA VAL A 84 1.83 11.13 6.22
C VAL A 84 3.15 11.13 6.99
N VAL A 85 3.13 11.53 8.27
CA VAL A 85 4.34 11.56 9.12
C VAL A 85 5.00 10.18 9.19
N LEU A 86 4.23 9.12 9.38
CA LEU A 86 4.76 7.75 9.42
C LEU A 86 5.35 7.29 8.08
N GLY A 87 4.92 7.86 6.96
CA GLY A 87 5.47 7.59 5.63
C GLY A 87 6.77 8.36 5.37
N VAL A 88 6.81 9.63 5.76
CA VAL A 88 7.97 10.51 5.52
C VAL A 88 9.10 10.25 6.52
N ALA A 89 8.79 9.98 7.78
CA ALA A 89 9.77 10.00 8.87
C ALA A 89 10.97 9.05 8.68
N PRO A 90 10.82 7.78 8.24
CA PRO A 90 11.96 6.88 8.05
C PRO A 90 12.96 7.37 7.00
N ALA A 91 12.45 7.86 5.86
CA ALA A 91 13.27 8.39 4.78
C ALA A 91 13.94 9.71 5.17
N LEU A 92 13.20 10.63 5.82
CA LEU A 92 13.75 11.89 6.30
C LEU A 92 14.83 11.68 7.38
N ALA A 93 14.59 10.80 8.35
CA ALA A 93 15.58 10.46 9.37
C ALA A 93 16.84 9.84 8.75
N THR A 94 16.67 9.00 7.72
CA THR A 94 17.80 8.46 6.94
C THR A 94 18.56 9.59 6.24
N ALA A 95 17.86 10.46 5.50
CA ALA A 95 18.50 11.57 4.80
C ALA A 95 19.30 12.48 5.75
N LEU A 96 18.78 12.77 6.96
CA LEU A 96 19.47 13.57 7.98
C LEU A 96 20.75 12.92 8.54
N VAL A 97 20.93 11.61 8.41
CA VAL A 97 22.16 10.91 8.81
C VAL A 97 23.25 11.05 7.75
N PHE A 98 22.88 11.04 6.47
CA PHE A 98 23.82 11.02 5.35
C PHE A 98 24.06 12.38 4.71
N HIS A 99 23.16 13.34 4.91
CA HIS A 99 23.20 14.65 4.26
C HIS A 99 22.93 15.78 5.25
N PRO A 100 23.60 16.94 5.10
CA PRO A 100 23.33 18.10 5.93
C PRO A 100 21.95 18.68 5.62
N ALA A 101 21.23 19.17 6.62
CA ALA A 101 19.86 19.69 6.47
C ALA A 101 19.71 20.77 5.37
N PRO A 102 20.63 21.74 5.22
CA PRO A 102 20.58 22.67 4.09
C PRO A 102 20.68 21.99 2.71
N GLY A 103 21.47 20.92 2.59
CA GLY A 103 21.60 20.15 1.35
C GLY A 103 20.33 19.37 1.00
N ILE A 104 19.66 18.81 2.01
CA ILE A 104 18.35 18.17 1.83
C ILE A 104 17.32 19.18 1.31
N ALA A 105 17.25 20.36 1.93
CA ALA A 105 16.30 21.40 1.55
C ALA A 105 16.56 21.92 0.13
N ALA A 106 17.83 22.15 -0.24
CA ALA A 106 18.20 22.55 -1.59
C ALA A 106 17.80 21.50 -2.63
N HIS A 107 18.16 20.23 -2.39
CA HIS A 107 17.83 19.13 -3.30
C HIS A 107 16.32 18.96 -3.50
N ALA A 108 15.54 19.00 -2.41
CA ALA A 108 14.09 18.93 -2.49
C ALA A 108 13.50 20.11 -3.27
N GLY A 109 14.05 21.32 -3.09
CA GLY A 109 13.69 22.51 -3.86
C GLY A 109 13.93 22.35 -5.36
N ASP A 110 15.10 21.84 -5.74
CA ASP A 110 15.45 21.58 -7.13
C ASP A 110 14.56 20.51 -7.76
N MET A 111 14.25 19.45 -7.02
CA MET A 111 13.32 18.41 -7.46
C MET A 111 11.91 18.97 -7.67
N VAL A 112 11.41 19.78 -6.74
CA VAL A 112 10.10 20.44 -6.88
C VAL A 112 10.08 21.37 -8.10
N ALA A 113 11.14 22.16 -8.31
CA ALA A 113 11.24 23.07 -9.44
C ALA A 113 11.28 22.32 -10.78
N SER A 114 12.10 21.28 -10.89
CA SER A 114 12.25 20.48 -12.12
C SER A 114 10.97 19.73 -12.51
N LEU A 115 10.15 19.35 -11.53
CA LEU A 115 8.86 18.69 -11.75
C LEU A 115 7.71 19.66 -12.07
N GLY A 116 7.98 20.97 -12.19
CA GLY A 116 6.95 21.97 -12.51
C GLY A 116 6.24 22.57 -11.30
N GLY A 117 6.83 22.44 -10.11
CA GLY A 117 6.37 23.08 -8.89
C GLY A 117 5.55 22.19 -7.95
N PRO A 118 5.23 22.71 -6.75
CA PRO A 118 4.70 21.91 -5.65
C PRO A 118 3.31 21.30 -5.93
N LEU A 119 2.48 21.95 -6.75
CA LEU A 119 1.16 21.43 -7.12
C LEU A 119 1.25 20.22 -8.06
N VAL A 120 2.22 20.24 -9.00
CA VAL A 120 2.45 19.12 -9.92
C VAL A 120 3.01 17.93 -9.14
N VAL A 121 3.98 18.17 -8.26
CA VAL A 121 4.52 17.15 -7.35
C VAL A 121 3.41 16.54 -6.50
N LEU A 122 2.55 17.35 -5.88
CA LEU A 122 1.44 16.85 -5.07
C LEU A 122 0.47 15.99 -5.88
N GLY A 123 0.12 16.44 -7.10
CA GLY A 123 -0.73 15.68 -8.01
C GLY A 123 -0.10 14.33 -8.39
N PHE A 124 1.18 14.34 -8.76
CA PHE A 124 1.93 13.13 -9.11
C PHE A 124 2.02 12.17 -7.91
N VAL A 125 2.44 12.66 -6.74
CA VAL A 125 2.58 11.84 -5.53
C VAL A 125 1.25 11.19 -5.12
N LEU A 126 0.10 11.85 -5.30
CA LEU A 126 -1.20 11.29 -4.93
C LEU A 126 -1.77 10.33 -5.98
N LEU A 127 -1.63 10.68 -7.27
CA LEU A 127 -2.27 9.97 -8.37
C LEU A 127 -1.39 8.83 -8.93
N ALA A 128 -0.08 9.03 -9.00
CA ALA A 128 0.89 8.04 -9.47
C ALA A 128 1.33 7.11 -8.33
N GLY A 129 0.39 6.28 -7.89
CA GLY A 129 0.65 5.18 -6.95
C GLY A 129 -0.40 5.10 -5.84
N PRO A 130 -0.43 6.03 -4.87
CA PRO A 130 -1.27 5.88 -3.67
C PRO A 130 -2.76 5.68 -3.97
N ILE A 131 -3.39 6.56 -4.75
CA ILE A 131 -4.80 6.36 -5.13
C ILE A 131 -4.95 5.19 -6.11
N ALA A 132 -4.00 5.04 -7.03
CA ALA A 132 -3.98 3.98 -8.04
C ALA A 132 -3.92 2.57 -7.43
N GLU A 133 -3.37 2.41 -6.23
CA GLU A 133 -3.05 1.12 -5.65
C GLU A 133 -3.84 0.79 -4.37
N GLU A 134 -3.97 1.76 -3.44
CA GLU A 134 -4.40 1.48 -2.07
C GLU A 134 -5.87 1.05 -1.96
N PHE A 135 -6.75 1.45 -2.88
CA PHE A 135 -8.12 0.94 -2.89
C PHE A 135 -8.17 -0.55 -3.25
N GLY A 136 -7.26 -1.01 -4.10
CA GLY A 136 -7.02 -2.42 -4.37
C GLY A 136 -6.53 -3.16 -3.13
N TRP A 137 -5.35 -2.78 -2.67
CA TRP A 137 -4.64 -3.50 -1.61
C TRP A 137 -5.35 -3.41 -0.26
N ARG A 138 -5.68 -2.19 0.20
CA ARG A 138 -6.21 -1.91 1.54
C ARG A 138 -7.73 -1.81 1.54
N GLY A 139 -8.31 -1.34 0.44
CA GLY A 139 -9.76 -1.24 0.29
C GLY A 139 -10.45 -2.58 0.00
N TRP A 140 -9.82 -3.48 -0.76
CA TRP A 140 -10.47 -4.71 -1.22
C TRP A 140 -9.82 -6.01 -0.74
N LEU A 141 -8.50 -6.16 -0.92
CA LEU A 141 -7.78 -7.40 -0.62
C LEU A 141 -7.61 -7.62 0.89
N GLN A 142 -7.08 -6.61 1.59
CA GLN A 142 -6.78 -6.67 3.02
C GLN A 142 -7.99 -7.11 3.87
N PRO A 143 -9.20 -6.53 3.75
CA PRO A 143 -10.35 -6.95 4.56
C PRO A 143 -10.76 -8.42 4.35
N ARG A 144 -10.54 -8.96 3.15
CA ARG A 144 -10.85 -10.36 2.84
C ARG A 144 -9.81 -11.32 3.39
N LEU A 145 -8.53 -10.91 3.40
CA LEU A 145 -7.49 -11.67 4.08
C LEU A 145 -7.69 -11.65 5.60
N ARG A 146 -8.02 -10.48 6.19
CA ARG A 146 -8.31 -10.34 7.63
C ARG A 146 -9.47 -11.20 8.11
N ALA A 147 -10.42 -11.53 7.25
CA ALA A 147 -11.53 -12.43 7.60
C ALA A 147 -11.06 -13.87 7.91
N THR A 148 -9.84 -14.23 7.53
CA THR A 148 -9.30 -15.59 7.68
C THR A 148 -7.88 -15.65 8.26
N ARG A 149 -7.21 -14.51 8.43
CA ARG A 149 -5.82 -14.41 8.89
C ARG A 149 -5.68 -13.35 9.98
N GLY A 150 -4.74 -13.56 10.90
CA GLY A 150 -4.32 -12.56 11.88
C GLY A 150 -3.69 -11.31 11.22
N ARG A 151 -3.44 -10.28 12.04
CA ARG A 151 -2.95 -8.96 11.58
C ARG A 151 -1.61 -9.07 10.87
N LEU A 152 -0.60 -9.64 11.53
CA LEU A 152 0.74 -9.82 10.98
C LEU A 152 0.71 -10.66 9.69
N SER A 153 0.07 -11.83 9.72
CA SER A 153 -0.05 -12.69 8.52
C SER A 153 -0.74 -11.97 7.36
N THR A 154 -1.76 -11.14 7.64
CA THR A 154 -2.43 -10.36 6.59
C THR A 154 -1.50 -9.30 6.01
N ALA A 155 -0.83 -8.52 6.86
CA ALA A 155 0.10 -7.49 6.42
C ALA A 155 1.25 -8.07 5.59
N LEU A 156 1.87 -9.17 6.03
CA LEU A 156 2.97 -9.80 5.30
C LEU A 156 2.53 -10.35 3.94
N VAL A 157 1.34 -10.93 3.85
CA VAL A 157 0.81 -11.42 2.56
C VAL A 157 0.51 -10.26 1.61
N VAL A 158 -0.12 -9.18 2.10
CA VAL A 158 -0.38 -7.99 1.26
C VAL A 158 0.94 -7.36 0.83
N GLY A 159 1.90 -7.19 1.73
CA GLY A 159 3.23 -6.66 1.43
C GLY A 159 3.98 -7.50 0.40
N ALA A 160 3.97 -8.83 0.51
CA ALA A 160 4.62 -9.71 -0.47
C ALA A 160 3.95 -9.64 -1.85
N ILE A 161 2.60 -9.64 -1.90
CA ILE A 161 1.86 -9.48 -3.17
C ILE A 161 2.19 -8.12 -3.80
N TRP A 162 2.23 -7.08 -2.99
CA TRP A 162 2.52 -5.72 -3.41
C TRP A 162 3.95 -5.58 -3.93
N ALA A 163 4.93 -6.16 -3.23
CA ALA A 163 6.32 -6.25 -3.66
C ALA A 163 6.44 -6.92 -5.04
N VAL A 164 5.87 -8.12 -5.20
CA VAL A 164 5.91 -8.85 -6.47
C VAL A 164 5.25 -8.06 -7.59
N TRP A 165 4.16 -7.34 -7.33
CA TRP A 165 3.48 -6.54 -8.34
C TRP A 165 4.40 -5.51 -9.04
N HIS A 166 5.44 -5.02 -8.36
CA HIS A 166 6.41 -4.06 -8.92
C HIS A 166 7.46 -4.66 -9.86
N VAL A 167 7.55 -5.98 -9.99
CA VAL A 167 8.61 -6.66 -10.78
C VAL A 167 8.77 -6.08 -12.19
N PRO A 168 7.71 -5.82 -12.99
CA PRO A 168 7.89 -5.29 -14.34
C PRO A 168 8.54 -3.90 -14.40
N LEU A 169 8.46 -3.09 -13.33
CA LEU A 169 9.03 -1.74 -13.30
C LEU A 169 10.55 -1.75 -13.51
N PHE A 170 11.24 -2.80 -13.06
CA PHE A 170 12.69 -2.94 -13.25
C PHE A 170 13.10 -3.08 -14.71
N ALA A 171 12.17 -3.44 -15.61
CA ALA A 171 12.40 -3.54 -17.05
C ALA A 171 11.84 -2.35 -17.85
N LEU A 172 11.35 -1.31 -17.17
CA LEU A 172 10.71 -0.15 -17.82
C LEU A 172 11.59 1.09 -17.76
N GLU A 173 12.10 1.50 -18.92
CA GLU A 173 12.82 2.75 -19.10
C GLU A 173 11.96 3.95 -18.65
N GLY A 174 12.58 4.89 -17.92
CA GLY A 174 11.90 6.05 -17.34
C GLY A 174 11.44 5.84 -15.89
N THR A 175 11.43 4.60 -15.38
CA THR A 175 11.12 4.33 -13.96
C THR A 175 12.34 4.51 -13.07
N GLY A 176 12.13 4.79 -11.77
CA GLY A 176 13.21 4.79 -10.78
C GLY A 176 13.82 3.39 -10.60
N GLN A 177 13.00 2.35 -10.67
CA GLN A 177 13.37 0.95 -10.50
C GLN A 177 14.33 0.47 -11.60
N SER A 178 14.15 0.89 -12.86
CA SER A 178 15.05 0.53 -13.96
C SER A 178 16.48 1.06 -13.80
N ARG A 179 16.66 2.11 -12.97
CA ARG A 179 17.97 2.73 -12.67
C ARG A 179 18.51 2.35 -11.30
N MET A 180 17.79 1.50 -10.55
CA MET A 180 18.16 1.10 -9.20
C MET A 180 19.38 0.17 -9.22
N PRO A 181 20.40 0.41 -8.38
CA PRO A 181 21.53 -0.50 -8.22
C PRO A 181 21.08 -1.91 -7.81
N LEU A 182 21.73 -2.95 -8.34
CA LEU A 182 21.36 -4.36 -8.11
C LEU A 182 21.36 -4.73 -6.63
N GLU A 183 22.31 -4.19 -5.87
CA GLU A 183 22.45 -4.39 -4.43
C GLU A 183 21.28 -3.82 -3.62
N GLU A 184 20.55 -2.83 -4.15
CA GLU A 184 19.39 -2.20 -3.49
C GLU A 184 18.07 -2.92 -3.81
N VAL A 185 18.01 -3.71 -4.89
CA VAL A 185 16.80 -4.40 -5.36
C VAL A 185 16.19 -5.29 -4.27
N ALA A 186 17.02 -6.03 -3.53
CA ALA A 186 16.54 -6.88 -2.45
C ALA A 186 15.93 -6.05 -1.30
N VAL A 187 16.55 -4.91 -0.97
CA VAL A 187 16.07 -3.99 0.07
C VAL A 187 14.73 -3.39 -0.35
N PHE A 188 14.58 -3.01 -1.62
CA PHE A 188 13.32 -2.55 -2.19
C PHE A 188 12.19 -3.56 -1.96
N PHE A 189 12.35 -4.82 -2.37
CA PHE A 189 11.28 -5.82 -2.20
C PHE A 189 10.98 -6.14 -0.73
N VAL A 190 11.99 -6.17 0.13
CA VAL A 190 11.79 -6.45 1.57
C VAL A 190 11.09 -5.29 2.28
N SER A 191 11.31 -4.04 1.85
CA SER A 191 10.71 -2.84 2.45
C SER A 191 9.17 -2.83 2.47
N PHE A 192 8.55 -3.51 1.51
CA PHE A 192 7.09 -3.65 1.43
C PHE A 192 6.49 -4.39 2.64
N LEU A 193 7.25 -5.27 3.29
CA LEU A 193 6.77 -6.06 4.43
C LEU A 193 6.48 -5.18 5.66
N PRO A 194 7.46 -4.44 6.24
CA PRO A 194 7.18 -3.55 7.36
C PRO A 194 6.27 -2.38 6.94
N LEU A 195 6.39 -1.85 5.72
CA LEU A 195 5.50 -0.80 5.24
C LEU A 195 4.03 -1.29 5.21
N SER A 196 3.78 -2.52 4.78
CA SER A 196 2.43 -3.08 4.77
C SER A 196 1.87 -3.33 6.17
N VAL A 197 2.72 -3.53 7.20
CA VAL A 197 2.28 -3.57 8.60
C VAL A 197 1.79 -2.19 9.06
N ILE A 198 2.52 -1.13 8.74
CA ILE A 198 2.12 0.25 9.06
C ILE A 198 0.83 0.60 8.30
N ALA A 199 0.75 0.25 7.02
CA ALA A 199 -0.45 0.44 6.19
C ALA A 199 -1.69 -0.27 6.77
N LEU A 200 -1.53 -1.50 7.29
CA LEU A 200 -2.59 -2.22 7.99
C LEU A 200 -3.06 -1.45 9.24
N ALA A 201 -2.12 -0.90 10.02
CA ALA A 201 -2.46 -0.19 11.25
C ALA A 201 -3.16 1.15 10.98
N VAL A 202 -2.67 1.97 10.04
CA VAL A 202 -3.35 3.23 9.69
C VAL A 202 -4.75 2.99 9.14
N SER A 203 -4.95 1.91 8.39
CA SER A 203 -6.23 1.57 7.80
C SER A 203 -7.21 0.98 8.82
N GLU A 204 -6.78 0.05 9.68
CA GLU A 204 -7.65 -0.67 10.62
C GLU A 204 -7.62 -0.13 12.05
N ARG A 205 -6.44 -0.09 12.68
CA ARG A 205 -6.30 0.29 14.10
C ARG A 205 -6.79 1.72 14.33
N TRP A 206 -6.40 2.64 13.45
CA TRP A 206 -6.78 4.05 13.52
C TRP A 206 -8.02 4.38 12.67
N ARG A 207 -8.73 3.36 12.19
CA ARG A 207 -9.99 3.50 11.42
C ARG A 207 -9.85 4.45 10.23
N GLY A 208 -8.65 4.51 9.64
CA GLY A 208 -8.32 5.39 8.54
C GLY A 208 -8.77 4.91 7.16
N GLY A 209 -9.14 3.63 7.06
CA GLY A 209 -9.51 3.00 5.80
C GLY A 209 -8.42 3.11 4.74
N ALA A 210 -8.82 3.02 3.46
CA ALA A 210 -7.89 3.15 2.34
C ALA A 210 -7.25 4.54 2.27
N TRP A 211 -7.97 5.62 2.61
CA TRP A 211 -7.42 6.99 2.57
C TRP A 211 -6.23 7.21 3.49
N ALA A 212 -6.19 6.60 4.68
CA ALA A 212 -5.01 6.73 5.52
C ALA A 212 -3.82 5.94 4.96
N ALA A 213 -4.07 4.83 4.25
CA ALA A 213 -3.00 4.14 3.54
C ALA A 213 -2.53 4.93 2.31
N VAL A 214 -3.45 5.61 1.60
CA VAL A 214 -3.11 6.59 0.54
C VAL A 214 -2.21 7.68 1.10
N ALA A 215 -2.55 8.25 2.26
CA ALA A 215 -1.74 9.30 2.90
C ALA A 215 -0.35 8.80 3.34
N LEU A 216 -0.27 7.58 3.89
CA LEU A 216 0.99 6.92 4.23
C LEU A 216 1.87 6.73 2.99
N HIS A 217 1.31 6.11 1.95
CA HIS A 217 2.01 5.81 0.69
C HIS A 217 2.42 7.10 -0.03
N ALA A 218 1.58 8.13 -0.05
CA ALA A 218 1.93 9.44 -0.56
C ALA A 218 3.11 10.07 0.20
N GLY A 219 3.16 9.91 1.53
CA GLY A 219 4.30 10.33 2.32
C GLY A 219 5.60 9.61 1.94
N VAL A 220 5.53 8.29 1.71
CA VAL A 220 6.68 7.50 1.25
C VAL A 220 7.14 7.97 -0.13
N ASN A 221 6.24 8.07 -1.11
CA ASN A 221 6.61 8.48 -2.47
C ASN A 221 7.15 9.91 -2.53
N ALA A 222 6.59 10.83 -1.74
CA ALA A 222 7.13 12.18 -1.62
C ALA A 222 8.54 12.16 -1.04
N ALA A 223 8.79 11.39 0.01
CA ALA A 223 10.10 11.33 0.63
C ALA A 223 11.13 10.69 -0.30
N ASP A 224 10.83 9.53 -0.89
CA ASP A 224 11.74 8.84 -1.81
C ASP A 224 11.99 9.62 -3.10
N GLY A 225 11.02 10.44 -3.55
CA GLY A 225 11.15 11.25 -4.76
C GLY A 225 11.78 12.64 -4.57
N LEU A 226 11.79 13.17 -3.34
CA LEU A 226 12.27 14.54 -3.06
C LEU A 226 13.54 14.59 -2.21
N LEU A 227 13.85 13.52 -1.46
CA LEU A 227 15.05 13.48 -0.63
C LEU A 227 16.24 12.92 -1.41
N PRO A 228 17.47 13.38 -1.10
CA PRO A 228 18.67 12.87 -1.76
C PRO A 228 18.89 11.39 -1.43
N THR A 229 19.28 10.62 -2.45
CA THR A 229 19.63 9.20 -2.30
C THR A 229 20.87 9.01 -1.42
N SER A 230 20.91 7.94 -0.65
CA SER A 230 21.99 7.65 0.33
C SER A 230 22.67 6.30 0.08
N GLY A 231 22.50 5.75 -1.12
CA GLY A 231 22.99 4.43 -1.54
C GLY A 231 22.47 3.28 -0.68
N LEU A 232 23.12 2.11 -0.79
CA LEU A 232 22.76 0.90 -0.04
C LEU A 232 22.72 1.12 1.48
N GLY A 233 23.67 1.88 2.03
CA GLY A 233 23.72 2.18 3.47
C GLY A 233 22.48 2.93 3.95
N GLY A 234 22.03 3.92 3.16
CA GLY A 234 20.78 4.62 3.41
C GLY A 234 19.55 3.73 3.25
N ALA A 235 19.49 2.93 2.19
CA ALA A 235 18.38 2.01 1.96
C ALA A 235 18.21 1.01 3.12
N LEU A 236 19.31 0.47 3.63
CA LEU A 236 19.33 -0.42 4.80
C LEU A 236 18.88 0.30 6.08
N LEU A 237 19.32 1.53 6.30
CA LEU A 237 18.89 2.33 7.45
C LEU A 237 17.39 2.66 7.37
N GLN A 238 16.88 3.04 6.20
CA GLN A 238 15.46 3.31 5.99
C GLN A 238 14.62 2.05 6.22
N LEU A 239 15.08 0.89 5.75
CA LEU A 239 14.46 -0.41 6.02
C LEU A 239 14.43 -0.70 7.53
N LEU A 240 15.55 -0.48 8.23
CA LEU A 240 15.64 -0.68 9.67
C LEU A 240 14.66 0.22 10.43
N LEU A 241 14.62 1.51 10.11
CA LEU A 241 13.72 2.48 10.74
C LEU A 241 12.25 2.15 10.47
N THR A 242 11.90 1.81 9.23
CA THR A 242 10.55 1.38 8.87
C THR A 242 10.15 0.10 9.61
N THR A 243 11.08 -0.84 9.76
CA THR A 243 10.88 -2.07 10.53
C THR A 243 10.68 -1.79 12.02
N ALA A 244 11.46 -0.87 12.59
CA ALA A 244 11.31 -0.45 13.98
C ALA A 244 9.93 0.19 14.24
N VAL A 245 9.47 1.07 13.34
CA VAL A 245 8.12 1.65 13.41
C VAL A 245 7.05 0.55 13.32
N ALA A 246 7.18 -0.38 12.37
CA ALA A 246 6.26 -1.52 12.25
C ALA A 246 6.22 -2.38 13.52
N ALA A 247 7.38 -2.65 14.14
CA ALA A 247 7.48 -3.41 15.38
C ALA A 247 6.80 -2.69 16.56
N VAL A 248 7.03 -1.38 16.72
CA VAL A 248 6.36 -0.55 17.75
C VAL A 248 4.84 -0.53 17.54
N VAL A 249 4.40 -0.39 16.28
CA VAL A 249 2.98 -0.43 15.93
C VAL A 249 2.35 -1.77 16.32
N LEU A 250 3.02 -2.90 16.04
CA LEU A 250 2.54 -4.23 16.42
C LEU A 250 2.52 -4.44 17.93
N ALA A 251 3.60 -4.09 18.63
CA ALA A 251 3.74 -4.25 20.08
C ALA A 251 2.70 -3.45 20.86
N THR A 252 2.34 -2.26 20.36
CA THR A 252 1.34 -1.40 20.99
C THR A 252 -0.10 -1.71 20.56
N TRP A 253 -0.30 -2.53 19.53
CA TRP A 253 -1.63 -2.93 19.08
C TRP A 253 -2.12 -4.15 19.87
N ARG A 254 -2.69 -3.89 21.05
CA ARG A 254 -3.38 -4.92 21.84
C ARG A 254 -4.66 -5.37 21.13
N GLU A 255 -4.95 -6.67 21.14
CA GLU A 255 -6.28 -7.14 20.72
C GLU A 255 -7.29 -6.78 21.82
N ALA A 256 -8.51 -6.43 21.43
CA ALA A 256 -9.61 -6.60 22.37
C ALA A 256 -9.72 -8.12 22.62
N GLU A 257 -9.78 -8.53 23.89
CA GLU A 257 -10.08 -9.93 24.21
C GLU A 257 -11.30 -10.37 23.41
N PRO A 258 -11.27 -11.54 22.74
CA PRO A 258 -12.50 -12.09 22.21
C PRO A 258 -13.50 -12.19 23.38
N PRO A 259 -14.77 -11.79 23.20
CA PRO A 259 -15.75 -11.87 24.27
C PRO A 259 -15.72 -13.29 24.85
N SER A 260 -15.48 -13.38 26.16
CA SER A 260 -15.37 -14.66 26.87
C SER A 260 -16.60 -15.51 26.58
N THR A 261 -16.39 -16.77 26.19
CA THR A 261 -17.46 -17.74 25.94
C THR A 261 -18.12 -18.27 27.21
N THR A 262 -17.95 -17.58 28.34
CA THR A 262 -18.56 -17.85 29.65
C THR A 262 -19.55 -16.71 29.92
N SER A 263 -20.86 -16.84 29.73
CA SER A 263 -21.73 -17.87 30.28
C SER A 263 -23.09 -17.75 29.58
N TRP A 264 -23.43 -18.71 28.72
CA TRP A 264 -24.83 -19.00 28.43
C TRP A 264 -25.31 -19.97 29.51
N THR A 265 -25.71 -19.45 30.67
CA THR A 265 -26.59 -20.20 31.55
C THR A 265 -27.91 -20.37 30.80
N ARG A 266 -28.15 -21.59 30.29
CA ARG A 266 -29.48 -22.02 29.82
C ARG A 266 -30.48 -21.72 30.94
N PRO A 267 -31.54 -20.93 30.73
CA PRO A 267 -32.69 -20.99 31.61
C PRO A 267 -33.21 -22.43 31.56
N SER A 268 -33.28 -23.07 32.72
CA SER A 268 -33.88 -24.39 32.86
C SER A 268 -35.31 -24.31 32.32
N ARG A 269 -35.63 -25.20 31.37
CA ARG A 269 -37.01 -25.49 31.01
C ARG A 269 -37.66 -26.03 32.29
N ARG A 270 -38.43 -25.20 33.00
CA ARG A 270 -39.44 -25.75 33.90
C ARG A 270 -40.48 -26.43 33.02
N ALA A 271 -40.60 -27.73 33.27
CA ALA A 271 -41.64 -28.56 32.73
C ALA A 271 -43.01 -28.02 33.15
N THR A 272 -43.96 -28.22 32.25
CA THR A 272 -45.40 -28.07 32.39
C THR A 272 -45.95 -28.66 33.69
N GLY A 273 -46.92 -27.95 34.27
CA GLY A 273 -47.85 -28.38 35.31
C GLY A 273 -48.91 -27.30 35.46
#